data_AF-A0A318CZZ1-F1
#
_entry.id   AF-A0A318CZZ1-F1
#
_cell.length_a   1.000
_cell.length_b   1.000
_cell.length_c   1.000
_cell.angle_alpha   90.00
_cell.angle_beta   90.00
_cell.angle_gamma   90.00
#
_symmetry.space_group_name_H-M   'P 1'
#
loop_
_entity.id
_entity.type
_entity.pdbx_description
1 polymer ?
#
loop_
_entity_poly.entity_id
_entity_poly.type
_entity_poly.pdbx_seq_one_letter_code
_entity_poly.pdbx_strand_id
1 'polypeptide(L)'
;MANNDTYKVGRALFVAPLIPSLLIVMLSLLFSEEYDVAMLTVLLVMTVISYMVTFIIGLPTFALLNKLYHLNIITLSVSGAILGAVSLAVIDIFLNLYNEASLPLLFGAVIGFITSFIFGLVAGVKVLNNHSRRY
;
A
#
# COMPACT_ATOMS: atom_id res chain seq x y z
N MET A 1 -26.27 20.03 -1.41
CA MET A 1 -25.41 20.08 -0.21
C MET A 1 -24.58 18.80 -0.22
N ALA A 2 -23.28 18.95 -0.43
CA ALA A 2 -22.35 17.85 -0.67
C ALA A 2 -22.27 16.96 0.58
N ASN A 3 -22.35 15.64 0.38
CA ASN A 3 -22.15 14.68 1.44
C ASN A 3 -20.68 14.78 1.87
N ASN A 4 -20.42 15.43 3.01
CA ASN A 4 -19.11 15.47 3.66
C ASN A 4 -18.82 14.09 4.28
N ASP A 5 -18.72 13.07 3.44
CA ASP A 5 -18.06 11.82 3.81
C ASP A 5 -16.56 12.15 3.92
N THR A 6 -16.15 12.77 5.03
CA THR A 6 -14.75 13.09 5.28
C THR A 6 -14.01 11.76 5.48
N TYR A 7 -13.27 11.34 4.45
CA TYR A 7 -12.46 10.11 4.51
C TYR A 7 -11.54 10.15 5.74
N LYS A 8 -11.42 9.02 6.43
CA LYS A 8 -10.57 8.87 7.63
C LYS A 8 -9.10 8.65 7.24
N VAL A 9 -8.59 9.47 6.31
CA VAL A 9 -7.25 9.37 5.71
C VAL A 9 -6.16 9.33 6.77
N GLY A 10 -6.27 10.17 7.81
CA GLY A 10 -5.30 10.18 8.90
C GLY A 10 -5.15 8.82 9.58
N ARG A 11 -6.27 8.14 9.92
CA ARG A 11 -6.23 6.80 10.51
C ARG A 11 -5.65 5.77 9.54
N ALA A 12 -6.02 5.87 8.26
CA ALA A 12 -5.52 4.98 7.23
C ALA A 12 -4.01 5.12 7.01
N LEU A 13 -3.47 6.34 7.10
CA LEU A 13 -2.03 6.62 7.03
C LEU A 13 -1.25 6.03 8.22
N PHE A 14 -1.85 5.95 9.41
CA PHE A 14 -1.18 5.31 10.54
C PHE A 14 -1.17 3.78 10.41
N VAL A 15 -2.24 3.18 9.89
CA VAL A 15 -2.42 1.72 9.91
C VAL A 15 -1.85 1.04 8.66
N ALA A 16 -2.18 1.53 7.46
CA ALA A 16 -1.88 0.82 6.23
C ALA A 16 -0.38 0.62 5.96
N PRO A 17 0.51 1.61 6.19
CA PRO A 17 1.95 1.44 5.96
C PRO A 17 2.63 0.44 6.91
N LEU A 18 1.95 0.04 7.99
CA LEU A 18 2.45 -1.00 8.91
C LEU A 18 2.16 -2.41 8.39
N ILE A 19 1.22 -2.57 7.47
CA ILE A 19 0.81 -3.88 6.96
C ILE A 19 1.96 -4.64 6.29
N PRO A 20 2.79 -4.05 5.42
CA PRO A 20 3.93 -4.75 4.84
C PRO A 20 4.86 -5.34 5.90
N SER A 21 5.21 -4.54 6.92
CA SER A 21 6.05 -4.97 8.03
C SER A 21 5.40 -6.09 8.84
N LEU A 22 4.12 -5.95 9.18
CA LEU A 22 3.37 -6.98 9.92
C LEU A 22 3.29 -8.30 9.14
N LEU A 23 3.09 -8.25 7.83
CA LEU A 23 3.09 -9.44 6.98
C LEU A 23 4.44 -10.16 7.01
N ILE A 24 5.55 -9.42 6.96
CA ILE A 24 6.90 -10.00 7.06
C ILE A 24 7.09 -10.66 8.43
N VAL A 25 6.70 -10.00 9.53
CA VAL A 25 6.75 -10.61 10.87
C VAL A 25 5.97 -11.92 10.92
N MET A 26 4.73 -11.89 10.43
CA MET A 26 3.86 -13.08 10.47
C MET A 26 4.43 -14.21 9.63
N LEU A 27 4.94 -13.93 8.43
CA LEU A 27 5.58 -14.93 7.57
C LEU A 27 6.82 -15.52 8.24
N SER A 28 7.69 -14.68 8.80
CA SER A 28 8.88 -15.16 9.50
C SER A 28 8.52 -16.01 10.72
N LEU A 29 7.52 -15.64 11.52
CA LEU A 29 7.06 -16.47 12.66
C LEU A 29 6.46 -17.81 12.22
N LEU A 30 5.90 -17.89 11.00
CA LEU A 30 5.28 -19.11 10.47
C LEU A 30 6.32 -20.07 9.86
N PHE A 31 7.42 -19.53 9.31
CA PHE A 31 8.39 -20.28 8.50
C PHE A 31 9.81 -20.34 9.08
N SER A 32 10.11 -19.57 10.13
CA SER A 32 11.44 -19.49 10.76
C SER A 32 11.31 -19.50 12.28
N GLU A 33 12.14 -20.28 12.97
CA GLU A 33 12.13 -20.37 14.44
C GLU A 33 13.01 -19.31 15.12
N GLU A 34 13.89 -18.63 14.38
CA GLU A 34 14.83 -17.66 14.96
C GLU A 34 14.41 -16.20 14.71
N TYR A 35 14.22 -15.47 15.81
CA TYR A 35 13.96 -14.03 15.83
C TYR A 35 15.26 -13.31 16.23
N ASP A 36 16.04 -12.87 15.25
CA ASP A 36 17.32 -12.19 15.46
C ASP A 36 17.21 -10.64 15.35
N VAL A 37 18.17 -9.93 15.95
CA VAL A 37 18.31 -8.46 15.90
C VAL A 37 18.39 -7.93 14.46
N ALA A 38 18.95 -8.73 13.55
CA ALA A 38 18.97 -8.43 12.12
C ALA A 38 17.55 -8.28 11.53
N MET A 39 16.62 -9.15 11.93
CA MET A 39 15.23 -9.11 11.47
C MET A 39 14.47 -7.88 11.99
N LEU A 40 14.74 -7.49 13.24
CA LEU A 40 14.21 -6.24 13.82
C LEU A 40 14.69 -5.00 13.05
N THR A 41 15.95 -5.00 12.63
CA THR A 41 16.52 -3.92 11.81
C THR A 41 15.86 -3.84 10.44
N VAL A 42 15.68 -4.99 9.77
CA VAL A 42 14.97 -5.08 8.48
C VAL A 42 13.52 -4.56 8.62
N LEU A 43 12.82 -4.94 9.68
CA LEU A 43 11.47 -4.47 9.96
C LEU A 43 11.39 -2.95 10.14
N LEU A 44 12.32 -2.37 10.88
CA LEU A 44 12.35 -0.93 11.11
C LEU A 44 12.60 -0.18 9.80
N VAL A 45 13.57 -0.63 9.00
CA VAL A 45 13.86 -0.05 7.68
C VAL A 45 12.67 -0.17 6.73
N MET A 46 12.06 -1.36 6.63
CA MET A 46 10.88 -1.60 5.79
C MET A 46 9.69 -0.73 6.20
N THR A 47 9.49 -0.54 7.51
CA THR A 47 8.44 0.32 8.03
C THR A 47 8.66 1.76 7.59
N VAL A 48 9.88 2.29 7.75
CA VAL A 48 10.22 3.66 7.33
C VAL A 48 10.02 3.84 5.82
N ILE A 49 10.50 2.89 5.01
CA ILE A 49 10.32 2.90 3.55
C ILE A 49 8.83 2.87 3.19
N SER A 50 8.04 2.03 3.85
CA SER A 50 6.60 1.91 3.59
C SER A 50 5.85 3.21 3.87
N TYR A 51 6.19 3.91 4.96
CA TYR A 51 5.66 5.25 5.23
C TYR A 51 6.11 6.25 4.15
N MET A 52 7.39 6.29 3.79
CA MET A 52 7.93 7.16 2.75
C MET A 52 7.19 6.98 1.41
N VAL A 53 7.06 5.74 0.94
CA VAL A 53 6.34 5.40 -0.30
C VAL A 53 4.87 5.81 -0.20
N THR A 54 4.23 5.60 0.95
CA THR A 54 2.83 6.01 1.15
C THR A 54 2.68 7.53 1.08
N PHE A 55 3.58 8.30 1.68
CA PHE A 55 3.51 9.76 1.65
C PHE A 55 3.85 10.35 0.26
N ILE A 56 4.87 9.81 -0.40
CA ILE A 56 5.37 10.33 -1.68
C ILE A 56 4.49 9.88 -2.86
N ILE A 57 3.96 8.66 -2.81
CA ILE A 57 3.24 8.06 -3.94
C ILE A 57 1.78 7.81 -3.57
N GLY A 58 1.52 7.07 -2.48
CA GLY A 58 0.18 6.62 -2.12
C GLY A 58 -0.83 7.75 -1.89
N LEU A 59 -0.44 8.78 -1.12
CA LEU A 59 -1.32 9.90 -0.79
C LEU A 59 -1.62 10.80 -2.00
N PRO A 60 -0.62 11.16 -2.85
CA PRO A 60 -0.91 11.80 -4.13
C PRO A 60 -1.82 10.98 -5.03
N THR A 61 -1.64 9.65 -5.13
CA THR A 61 -2.53 8.79 -5.91
C THR A 61 -3.96 8.80 -5.37
N PHE A 62 -4.15 8.72 -4.05
CA PHE A 62 -5.46 8.83 -3.42
C PHE A 62 -6.11 10.19 -3.73
N ALA A 63 -5.37 11.28 -3.57
CA ALA A 63 -5.86 12.63 -3.86
C ALA A 63 -6.23 12.79 -5.34
N LEU A 64 -5.45 12.23 -6.26
CA LEU A 64 -5.70 12.23 -7.69
C LEU A 64 -6.97 11.44 -8.04
N LEU A 65 -7.11 10.21 -7.55
CA LEU A 65 -8.30 9.38 -7.77
C LEU A 65 -9.57 10.04 -7.20
N ASN A 66 -9.46 10.70 -6.06
CA ASN A 66 -10.55 11.46 -5.45
C ASN A 66 -10.92 12.68 -6.31
N LYS A 67 -9.91 13.44 -6.77
CA LYS A 67 -10.12 14.62 -7.64
C LYS A 67 -10.76 14.25 -8.98
N LEU A 68 -10.44 13.08 -9.53
CA LEU A 68 -10.98 12.58 -10.79
C LEU A 68 -12.33 11.85 -10.64
N TYR A 69 -12.92 11.80 -9.44
CA TYR A 69 -14.14 11.04 -9.16
C TYR A 69 -14.05 9.56 -9.59
N HIS A 70 -12.85 8.97 -9.54
CA HIS A 70 -12.63 7.56 -9.82
C HIS A 70 -12.27 6.78 -8.55
N LEU A 71 -12.31 7.42 -7.38
CA LEU A 71 -12.00 6.78 -6.11
C LEU A 71 -13.07 5.75 -5.73
N ASN A 72 -12.69 4.49 -5.86
CA ASN A 72 -13.37 3.35 -5.27
C ASN A 72 -12.31 2.35 -4.77
N ILE A 73 -12.71 1.36 -3.97
CA ILE A 73 -11.76 0.39 -3.42
C ILE A 73 -11.02 -0.34 -4.54
N ILE A 74 -11.71 -0.72 -5.61
CA ILE A 74 -11.13 -1.49 -6.71
C ILE A 74 -10.04 -0.69 -7.43
N THR A 75 -10.32 0.55 -7.82
CA THR A 75 -9.36 1.42 -8.50
C THR A 75 -8.18 1.75 -7.61
N LEU A 76 -8.43 2.01 -6.32
CA LEU A 76 -7.38 2.24 -5.34
C LEU A 76 -6.47 1.01 -5.19
N SER A 77 -7.06 -0.18 -5.07
CA SER A 77 -6.33 -1.45 -4.96
C SER A 77 -5.50 -1.78 -6.19
N VAL A 78 -6.07 -1.58 -7.39
CA VAL A 78 -5.37 -1.81 -8.66
C VAL A 78 -4.24 -0.80 -8.86
N SER A 79 -4.48 0.47 -8.59
CA SER A 79 -3.42 1.49 -8.60
C SER A 79 -2.33 1.17 -7.59
N GLY A 80 -2.70 0.73 -6.39
CA GLY A 80 -1.75 0.29 -5.37
C GLY A 80 -0.89 -0.90 -5.81
N ALA A 81 -1.47 -1.87 -6.51
CA ALA A 81 -0.73 -3.00 -7.07
C ALA A 81 0.32 -2.53 -8.11
N ILE A 82 -0.10 -1.69 -9.07
CA ILE A 82 0.80 -1.18 -10.10
C ILE A 82 1.93 -0.34 -9.47
N LEU A 83 1.58 0.58 -8.57
CA LEU A 83 2.56 1.45 -7.93
C LEU A 83 3.48 0.69 -6.98
N GLY A 84 2.98 -0.34 -6.30
CA GLY A 84 3.79 -1.23 -5.48
C GLY A 84 4.81 -2.01 -6.29
N ALA A 85 4.39 -2.58 -7.43
CA ALA A 85 5.29 -3.26 -8.37
C ALA A 85 6.39 -2.32 -8.88
N VAL A 86 6.01 -1.11 -9.32
CA VAL A 86 6.96 -0.11 -9.80
C VAL A 86 7.92 0.33 -8.69
N SER A 87 7.41 0.60 -7.48
CA SER A 87 8.24 1.05 -6.36
C SER A 87 9.28 0.01 -5.97
N LEU A 88 8.87 -1.25 -5.88
CA LEU A 88 9.77 -2.34 -5.47
C LEU A 88 10.77 -2.70 -6.59
N ALA A 89 10.36 -2.62 -7.86
CA ALA A 89 11.27 -2.75 -8.99
C ALA A 89 12.32 -1.62 -9.02
N VAL A 90 11.93 -0.37 -8.72
CA VAL A 90 12.87 0.75 -8.62
C VAL A 90 13.86 0.52 -7.48
N ILE A 91 13.39 0.12 -6.30
CA ILE A 91 14.27 -0.18 -5.15
C ILE A 91 15.25 -1.30 -5.51
N ASP A 92 14.78 -2.36 -6.15
CA ASP A 92 15.61 -3.48 -6.60
C ASP A 92 16.68 -3.04 -7.61
N ILE A 93 16.35 -2.20 -8.59
CA ILE A 93 17.33 -1.66 -9.55
C ILE A 93 18.45 -0.88 -8.84
N PHE A 94 18.12 -0.10 -7.80
CA PHE A 94 19.11 0.70 -7.07
C PHE A 94 19.97 -0.14 -6.12
N LEU A 95 19.40 -1.18 -5.51
CA LEU A 95 20.08 -1.98 -4.48
C LEU A 95 20.62 -3.32 -5.01
N ASN A 96 20.27 -3.70 -6.24
CA ASN A 96 20.62 -4.94 -6.90
C ASN A 96 20.35 -6.18 -6.03
N LEU A 97 19.11 -6.29 -5.49
CA LEU A 97 18.73 -7.28 -4.49
C LEU A 97 18.37 -8.63 -5.11
N TYR A 98 17.76 -8.64 -6.29
CA TYR A 98 17.28 -9.84 -6.98
C TYR A 98 17.95 -10.03 -8.34
N ASN A 99 18.33 -11.27 -8.66
CA ASN A 99 18.83 -11.63 -9.99
C ASN A 99 17.72 -11.73 -11.05
N GLU A 100 16.47 -11.88 -10.64
CA GLU A 100 15.31 -11.95 -11.53
C GLU A 100 14.29 -10.86 -11.19
N ALA A 101 13.95 -10.02 -12.17
CA ALA A 101 13.03 -8.90 -11.99
C ALA A 101 11.55 -9.32 -11.74
N SER A 102 11.19 -10.55 -12.07
CA SER A 102 9.82 -11.08 -11.97
C SER A 102 9.33 -11.16 -10.51
N LEU A 103 10.21 -11.58 -9.59
CA LEU A 103 9.93 -11.72 -8.16
C LEU A 103 9.64 -10.39 -7.46
N PRO A 104 10.47 -9.34 -7.57
CA PRO A 104 10.21 -8.05 -6.93
C PRO A 104 8.96 -7.36 -7.51
N LEU A 105 8.70 -7.51 -8.81
CA LEU A 105 7.46 -7.01 -9.43
C LEU A 105 6.21 -7.66 -8.81
N LEU A 106 6.20 -9.00 -8.70
CA LEU A 106 5.07 -9.73 -8.12
C LEU A 106 4.88 -9.39 -6.64
N PHE A 107 5.95 -9.41 -5.85
CA PHE A 107 5.90 -9.07 -4.43
C PHE A 107 5.43 -7.63 -4.20
N GLY A 108 5.97 -6.68 -4.96
CA GLY A 108 5.55 -5.29 -4.93
C GLY A 108 4.07 -5.12 -5.26
N ALA A 109 3.58 -5.84 -6.27
CA ALA A 109 2.17 -5.82 -6.64
C ALA A 109 1.26 -6.33 -5.52
N VAL A 110 1.60 -7.47 -4.92
CA VAL A 110 0.80 -8.08 -3.84
C VAL A 110 0.78 -7.17 -2.61
N ILE A 111 1.95 -6.69 -2.16
CA ILE A 111 2.06 -5.81 -1.00
C ILE A 111 1.32 -4.49 -1.25
N GLY A 112 1.51 -3.89 -2.43
CA GLY A 112 0.84 -2.66 -2.83
C GLY A 112 -0.67 -2.81 -2.87
N PHE A 113 -1.18 -3.93 -3.40
CA PHE A 113 -2.60 -4.26 -3.41
C PHE A 113 -3.19 -4.35 -1.99
N ILE A 114 -2.56 -5.15 -1.11
CA ILE A 114 -3.05 -5.36 0.25
C ILE A 114 -3.04 -4.04 1.04
N THR A 115 -1.94 -3.28 0.92
CA THR A 115 -1.77 -2.00 1.63
C THR A 115 -2.83 -0.98 1.20
N SER A 116 -3.03 -0.81 -0.11
CA SER A 116 -4.03 0.12 -0.64
C SER A 116 -5.47 -0.32 -0.38
N PHE A 117 -5.74 -1.63 -0.37
CA PHE A 117 -7.03 -2.19 0.02
C PHE A 117 -7.35 -1.87 1.49
N ILE A 118 -6.43 -2.15 2.41
CA ILE A 118 -6.60 -1.84 3.84
C ILE A 118 -6.70 -0.34 4.06
N PHE A 119 -5.88 0.45 3.36
CA PHE A 119 -6.00 1.90 3.38
C PHE A 119 -7.41 2.35 2.99
N GLY A 120 -7.95 1.83 1.87
CA GLY A 120 -9.29 2.12 1.41
C GLY A 120 -10.37 1.76 2.43
N LEU A 121 -10.27 0.58 3.04
CA LEU A 121 -11.19 0.14 4.09
C LEU A 121 -11.16 1.05 5.33
N VAL A 122 -9.95 1.37 5.83
CA VAL A 122 -9.79 2.22 7.02
C VAL A 122 -10.18 3.66 6.74
N ALA A 123 -9.91 4.16 5.53
CA ALA A 123 -10.30 5.49 5.08
C ALA A 123 -11.81 5.62 4.83
N GLY A 124 -12.54 4.50 4.69
CA GLY A 124 -13.97 4.48 4.41
C GLY A 124 -14.31 4.67 2.93
N VAL A 125 -13.44 4.27 2.03
CA VAL A 125 -13.67 4.29 0.58
C VAL A 125 -14.77 3.30 0.21
N LYS A 126 -15.67 3.67 -0.69
CA LYS A 126 -16.78 2.80 -1.13
C LYS A 126 -16.29 1.77 -2.15
N VAL A 127 -16.90 0.57 -2.13
CA VAL A 127 -16.55 -0.53 -3.05
C VAL A 127 -16.80 -0.17 -4.51
N LEU A 128 -17.95 0.45 -4.78
CA LEU A 128 -18.33 0.98 -6.09
C LEU A 128 -18.57 2.48 -5.96
N ASN A 129 -18.10 3.22 -6.96
CA ASN A 129 -18.44 4.63 -7.04
C ASN A 129 -19.89 4.73 -7.53
N ASN A 130 -20.83 4.95 -6.60
CA ASN A 130 -22.23 5.21 -6.94
C ASN A 130 -22.36 6.60 -7.57
N HIS A 131 -21.97 6.73 -8.84
CA HIS A 131 -22.50 7.76 -9.72
C HIS A 131 -23.89 7.33 -10.21
N SER A 132 -24.82 7.11 -9.26
CA SER A 132 -26.25 7.14 -9.55
C SER A 132 -26.75 8.54 -9.20
N ARG A 133 -27.31 9.21 -10.22
CA ARG A 133 -27.98 10.54 -10.24
C ARG A 133 -27.08 11.74 -10.55
N ARG A 134 -27.07 12.19 -11.82
CA ARG A 134 -28.10 13.09 -12.39
C ARG A 134 -27.70 13.45 -13.82
N TYR A 135 -28.29 12.77 -14.79
CA TYR A 135 -28.81 13.41 -16.00
C TYR A 135 -30.22 12.85 -16.19
#